data_AF-L8X210-F1
#
_entry.id   AF-L8X210-F1
#
_cell.length_a   1.000
_cell.length_b   1.000
_cell.length_c   1.000
_cell.angle_alpha   90.00
_cell.angle_beta   90.00
_cell.angle_gamma   90.00
#
_symmetry.space_group_name_H-M   'P 1'
#
loop_
_entity.id
_entity.type
_entity.pdbx_description
1 polymer ?
#
loop_
_entity_poly.entity_id
_entity_poly.type
_entity_poly.pdbx_seq_one_letter_code
_entity_poly.pdbx_strand_id
1 'polypeptide(L)'
;MSRHFDSTLVFDQVDLDMVIKVINHTVLSPFFAFFVPITYKAQGLPWDSPIIQWSFVYVAAITTFWFLKFASRLWRNGGSWLYSPERIDWGEQTVLITGGSSGIGALLANTLAVRNVTVVVLDVNPIVTENYNISYYKCDVSKWEEVEAVAKEVIEDVGHPTIIVNNAGVVQGKRIVDLAVSDVKQTLDTNVASHFWTLKAFLPGMIEEKKGHIITVSSIMGLAGAARMADYCASKAALLGLHESLRYELDNDYNTPAIRTTLLCPGHVMTPLFSHVKLPESWWYKFIVPSLAPHDVVKAMIAAMDEQESRTIFMPFYTQFVRLTGVMPSWARDFCQWISQADYAMRDFIKVTGRRADEPALTKE
;
A
#
# COMPACT_ATOMS: atom_id res chain seq x y z
N MET A 1 -7.61 -33.44 3.90
CA MET A 1 -8.81 -33.19 3.07
C MET A 1 -8.37 -32.59 1.75
N SER A 2 -8.90 -33.07 0.63
CA SER A 2 -8.37 -32.88 -0.72
C SER A 2 -8.24 -31.41 -1.15
N ARG A 3 -7.04 -31.01 -1.58
CA ARG A 3 -6.85 -29.80 -2.39
C ARG A 3 -7.48 -30.05 -3.76
N HIS A 4 -8.72 -29.60 -3.96
CA HIS A 4 -9.21 -29.34 -5.30
C HIS A 4 -8.39 -28.16 -5.85
N PHE A 5 -7.43 -28.48 -6.72
CA PHE A 5 -6.87 -27.47 -7.62
C PHE A 5 -7.94 -27.20 -8.68
N ASP A 6 -8.70 -26.13 -8.48
CA ASP A 6 -9.62 -25.62 -9.50
C ASP A 6 -8.79 -25.14 -10.70
N SER A 7 -9.02 -25.76 -11.85
CA SER A 7 -8.34 -25.46 -13.11
C SER A 7 -8.93 -24.23 -13.83
N THR A 8 -9.57 -23.30 -13.11
CA THR A 8 -10.23 -22.09 -13.66
C THR A 8 -9.34 -20.84 -13.70
N LEU A 9 -8.07 -20.96 -13.30
CA LEU A 9 -7.10 -19.87 -13.07
C LEU A 9 -6.88 -18.88 -14.22
N VAL A 10 -7.28 -19.18 -15.46
CA VAL A 10 -7.03 -18.29 -16.61
C VAL A 10 -8.11 -17.20 -16.77
N PHE A 11 -9.34 -17.44 -16.31
CA PHE A 11 -10.46 -16.51 -16.49
C PHE A 11 -10.99 -15.88 -15.19
N ASP A 12 -10.55 -16.35 -14.01
CA ASP A 12 -10.84 -15.72 -12.71
C ASP A 12 -10.08 -14.37 -12.50
N GLN A 13 -9.28 -13.94 -13.48
CA GLN A 13 -8.42 -12.75 -13.41
C GLN A 13 -8.91 -11.55 -14.23
N VAL A 14 -10.09 -11.62 -14.85
CA VAL A 14 -10.67 -10.48 -15.57
C VAL A 14 -11.42 -9.59 -14.59
N ASP A 15 -10.72 -8.63 -14.00
CA ASP A 15 -11.28 -7.59 -13.14
C ASP A 15 -11.17 -6.19 -13.77
N LEU A 16 -11.77 -5.20 -13.11
CA LEU A 16 -11.71 -3.81 -13.55
C LEU A 16 -10.27 -3.30 -13.63
N ASP A 17 -9.39 -3.74 -12.73
CA ASP A 17 -7.98 -3.35 -12.72
C ASP A 17 -7.24 -3.82 -13.98
N MET A 18 -7.46 -5.07 -14.39
CA MET A 18 -6.90 -5.62 -15.62
C MET A 18 -7.41 -4.85 -16.85
N VAL A 19 -8.71 -4.58 -16.93
CA VAL A 19 -9.32 -3.83 -18.03
C VAL A 19 -8.72 -2.42 -18.12
N ILE A 20 -8.66 -1.71 -17.00
CA ILE A 20 -8.11 -0.35 -16.93
C ILE A 20 -6.62 -0.35 -17.26
N LYS A 21 -5.87 -1.35 -16.81
CA LYS A 21 -4.46 -1.52 -17.16
C LYS A 21 -4.27 -1.69 -18.66
N VAL A 22 -5.06 -2.54 -19.31
CA VAL A 22 -5.02 -2.72 -20.78
C VAL A 22 -5.38 -1.40 -21.49
N ILE A 23 -6.43 -0.71 -21.06
CA ILE A 23 -6.84 0.58 -21.64
C ILE A 23 -5.73 1.63 -21.50
N ASN A 24 -5.07 1.71 -20.35
CA ASN A 24 -3.96 2.64 -20.11
C ASN A 24 -2.73 2.36 -20.99
N HIS A 25 -2.47 1.09 -21.31
CA HIS A 25 -1.36 0.69 -22.17
C HIS A 25 -1.73 0.65 -23.67
N THR A 26 -3.00 0.84 -24.02
CA THR A 26 -3.48 0.83 -25.41
C THR A 26 -4.07 2.17 -25.78
N VAL A 27 -5.38 2.35 -25.63
CA VAL A 27 -6.12 3.54 -26.06
C VAL A 27 -5.59 4.79 -25.37
N LEU A 28 -5.45 4.79 -24.05
CA LEU A 28 -5.01 5.98 -23.31
C LEU A 28 -3.48 6.16 -23.27
N SER A 29 -2.71 5.38 -24.03
CA SER A 29 -1.26 5.55 -24.11
C SER A 29 -0.91 6.67 -25.10
N PRO A 30 -0.07 7.66 -24.74
CA PRO A 30 0.36 8.71 -25.67
C PRO A 30 1.02 8.14 -26.93
N PHE A 31 1.75 7.03 -26.80
CA PHE A 31 2.41 6.37 -27.92
C PHE A 31 1.40 5.85 -28.96
N PHE A 32 0.34 5.18 -28.52
CA PHE A 32 -0.67 4.64 -29.44
C PHE A 32 -1.66 5.72 -29.92
N ALA A 33 -2.04 6.64 -29.04
CA ALA A 33 -2.93 7.75 -29.38
C ALA A 33 -2.36 8.58 -30.55
N PHE A 34 -1.04 8.79 -30.58
CA PHE A 34 -0.35 9.52 -31.66
C PHE A 34 -0.63 8.96 -33.06
N PHE A 35 -0.82 7.65 -33.21
CA PHE A 35 -1.08 7.03 -34.50
C PHE A 35 -2.50 7.24 -35.03
N VAL A 36 -3.47 7.59 -34.17
CA VAL A 36 -4.89 7.74 -34.54
C VAL A 36 -5.13 8.75 -35.68
N PRO A 37 -4.68 10.04 -35.58
CA PRO A 37 -4.83 10.99 -36.69
C PRO A 37 -4.11 10.52 -37.96
N ILE A 38 -2.96 9.87 -37.83
CA ILE A 38 -2.15 9.37 -38.96
C ILE A 38 -2.92 8.26 -39.70
N THR A 39 -3.54 7.33 -38.97
CA THR A 39 -4.35 6.27 -39.58
C THR A 39 -5.56 6.82 -40.32
N TYR A 40 -6.28 7.80 -39.78
CA TYR A 40 -7.38 8.43 -40.50
C TYR A 40 -6.90 9.16 -41.75
N LYS A 41 -5.75 9.82 -41.68
CA LYS A 41 -5.14 10.43 -42.86
C LYS A 41 -4.77 9.40 -43.93
N ALA A 42 -4.19 8.28 -43.53
CA ALA A 42 -3.80 7.19 -44.43
C ALA A 42 -5.01 6.54 -45.13
N GLN A 43 -6.20 6.59 -44.52
CA GLN A 43 -7.46 6.15 -45.12
C GLN A 43 -8.02 7.13 -46.18
N GLY A 44 -7.36 8.27 -46.41
CA GLY A 44 -7.75 9.24 -47.44
C GLY A 44 -8.61 10.41 -46.94
N LEU A 45 -8.81 10.55 -45.63
CA LEU A 45 -9.56 11.68 -45.08
C LEU A 45 -8.79 13.01 -45.26
N PRO A 46 -9.46 14.11 -45.61
CA PRO A 46 -8.85 15.44 -45.69
C PRO A 46 -8.55 15.97 -44.28
N TRP A 47 -7.52 16.82 -44.16
CA TRP A 47 -7.11 17.41 -42.87
C TRP A 47 -8.23 18.24 -42.20
N ASP A 48 -9.11 18.82 -43.03
CA ASP A 48 -10.25 19.61 -42.57
C ASP A 48 -11.44 18.74 -42.09
N SER A 49 -11.33 17.42 -42.19
CA SER A 49 -12.37 16.52 -41.68
C SER A 49 -12.51 16.67 -40.16
N PRO A 50 -13.74 16.82 -39.64
CA PRO A 50 -13.98 16.86 -38.20
C PRO A 50 -13.39 15.65 -37.45
N ILE A 51 -13.36 14.47 -38.08
CA ILE A 51 -12.80 13.24 -37.47
C ILE A 51 -11.30 13.40 -37.16
N ILE A 52 -10.54 13.95 -38.11
CA ILE A 52 -9.10 14.19 -37.92
C ILE A 52 -8.90 15.28 -36.84
N GLN A 53 -9.65 16.36 -36.88
CA GLN A 53 -9.56 17.42 -35.87
C GLN A 53 -9.83 16.90 -34.45
N TRP A 54 -10.91 16.13 -34.27
CA TRP A 54 -11.21 15.49 -32.97
C TRP A 54 -10.14 14.50 -32.54
N SER A 55 -9.51 13.77 -33.47
CA SER A 55 -8.39 12.88 -33.13
C SER A 55 -7.16 13.64 -32.62
N PHE A 56 -6.87 14.84 -33.14
CA PHE A 56 -5.82 15.70 -32.59
C PHE A 56 -6.17 16.24 -31.20
N VAL A 57 -7.43 16.65 -30.98
CA VAL A 57 -7.92 17.04 -29.64
C VAL A 57 -7.74 15.89 -28.64
N TYR A 58 -8.08 14.67 -29.05
CA TYR A 58 -7.88 13.47 -28.25
C TYR A 58 -6.40 13.24 -27.90
N VAL A 59 -5.49 13.28 -28.89
CA VAL A 59 -4.04 13.14 -28.64
C VAL A 59 -3.52 14.23 -27.71
N ALA A 60 -3.94 15.48 -27.92
CA ALA A 60 -3.56 16.59 -27.06
C ALA A 60 -4.04 16.38 -25.61
N ALA A 61 -5.29 15.92 -25.42
CA ALA A 61 -5.84 15.63 -24.10
C ALA A 61 -5.07 14.51 -23.37
N ILE A 62 -4.82 13.39 -24.05
CA ILE A 62 -4.06 12.26 -23.49
C ILE A 62 -2.63 12.69 -23.16
N THR A 63 -1.95 13.36 -24.07
CA THR A 63 -0.57 13.81 -23.88
C THR A 63 -0.48 14.80 -22.72
N THR A 64 -1.42 15.75 -22.63
CA THR A 64 -1.49 16.72 -21.52
C THR A 64 -1.71 16.02 -20.19
N PHE A 65 -2.62 15.04 -20.13
CA PHE A 65 -2.87 14.27 -18.91
C PHE A 65 -1.60 13.54 -18.42
N TRP A 66 -0.92 12.80 -19.31
CA TRP A 66 0.31 12.09 -18.96
C TRP A 66 1.46 13.03 -18.63
N PHE A 67 1.55 14.16 -19.33
CA PHE A 67 2.53 15.21 -19.03
C PHE A 67 2.32 15.81 -17.64
N LEU A 68 1.07 16.12 -17.26
CA LEU A 68 0.76 16.61 -15.92
C LEU A 68 1.11 15.58 -14.84
N LYS A 69 0.84 14.29 -15.07
CA LYS A 69 1.26 13.22 -14.15
C LYS A 69 2.78 13.12 -14.06
N PHE A 70 3.48 13.19 -15.18
CA PHE A 70 4.93 13.17 -15.22
C PHE A 70 5.54 14.39 -14.49
N ALA A 71 5.02 15.60 -14.75
CA ALA A 71 5.47 16.83 -14.10
C ALA A 71 5.20 16.80 -12.59
N SER A 72 4.03 16.33 -12.16
CA SER A 72 3.69 16.16 -10.73
C SER A 72 4.63 15.16 -10.05
N ARG A 73 4.92 14.04 -10.71
CA ARG A 73 5.89 13.03 -10.24
C ARG A 73 7.29 13.62 -10.11
N LEU A 74 7.72 14.40 -11.10
CA LEU A 74 9.04 15.02 -11.11
C LEU A 74 9.19 16.04 -9.98
N TRP A 75 8.20 16.91 -9.82
CA TRP A 75 8.14 17.91 -8.76
C TRP A 75 8.18 17.26 -7.37
N ARG A 76 7.36 16.22 -7.17
CA ARG A 76 7.29 15.48 -5.90
C ARG A 76 8.61 14.83 -5.50
N ASN A 77 9.46 14.47 -6.47
CA ASN A 77 10.68 13.71 -6.23
C ASN A 77 11.96 14.53 -6.45
N GLY A 78 11.87 15.83 -6.75
CA GLY A 78 13.02 16.65 -7.09
C GLY A 78 13.81 16.10 -8.28
N GLY A 79 13.15 15.41 -9.21
CA GLY A 79 13.81 14.71 -10.31
C GLY A 79 14.24 15.65 -11.44
N SER A 80 15.10 15.16 -12.33
CA SER A 80 15.51 15.89 -13.54
C SER A 80 14.66 15.53 -14.75
N TRP A 81 14.40 16.51 -15.62
CA TRP A 81 13.69 16.29 -16.88
C TRP A 81 14.46 15.39 -17.86
N LEU A 82 15.79 15.36 -17.73
CA LEU A 82 16.69 14.71 -18.70
C LEU A 82 17.28 13.39 -18.20
N TYR A 83 17.38 13.21 -16.87
CA TYR A 83 18.04 12.06 -16.26
C TYR A 83 17.05 11.25 -15.41
N SER A 84 17.06 9.94 -15.61
CA SER A 84 16.38 9.02 -14.69
C SER A 84 17.15 8.92 -13.37
N PRO A 85 16.47 8.67 -12.24
CA PRO A 85 17.16 8.38 -10.99
C PRO A 85 18.07 7.17 -11.15
N GLU A 86 19.15 7.14 -10.37
CA GLU A 86 20.02 5.96 -10.31
C GLU A 86 19.22 4.75 -9.85
N ARG A 87 19.51 3.59 -10.45
CA ARG A 87 18.87 2.35 -10.03
C ARG A 87 19.31 2.01 -8.62
N ILE A 88 18.39 1.51 -7.81
CA ILE A 88 18.72 1.02 -6.48
C ILE A 88 19.66 -0.18 -6.59
N ASP A 89 20.77 -0.13 -5.85
CA ASP A 89 21.59 -1.32 -5.63
C ASP A 89 21.07 -2.06 -4.40
N TRP A 90 20.36 -3.16 -4.67
CA TRP A 90 19.75 -4.03 -3.67
C TRP A 90 20.77 -4.68 -2.72
N GLY A 91 22.03 -4.85 -3.13
CA GLY A 91 23.08 -5.44 -2.30
C GLY A 91 23.52 -4.54 -1.14
N GLU A 92 23.32 -3.23 -1.27
CA GLU A 92 23.62 -2.24 -0.23
C GLU A 92 22.39 -1.85 0.61
N GLN A 93 21.22 -2.43 0.32
CA GLN A 93 19.99 -2.09 1.04
C GLN A 93 19.77 -2.99 2.24
N THR A 94 19.41 -2.36 3.36
CA THR A 94 18.92 -3.02 4.57
C THR A 94 17.46 -2.63 4.77
N VAL A 95 16.56 -3.59 4.65
CA VAL A 95 15.11 -3.35 4.71
C VAL A 95 14.55 -3.81 6.07
N LEU A 96 14.13 -2.86 6.89
CA LEU A 96 13.43 -3.11 8.15
C LEU A 96 11.93 -3.25 7.88
N ILE A 97 11.32 -4.36 8.32
CA ILE A 97 9.90 -4.65 8.14
C ILE A 97 9.26 -4.93 9.50
N THR A 98 8.27 -4.13 9.88
CA THR A 98 7.43 -4.42 11.05
C THR A 98 6.25 -5.32 10.68
N GLY A 99 5.88 -6.26 11.56
CA GLY A 99 4.86 -7.25 11.25
C GLY A 99 5.28 -8.21 10.14
N GLY A 100 6.58 -8.52 10.05
CA GLY A 100 7.20 -9.29 8.98
C GLY A 100 7.01 -10.80 9.08
N SER A 101 6.34 -11.32 10.10
CA SER A 101 6.17 -12.78 10.27
C SER A 101 4.87 -13.33 9.69
N SER A 102 4.02 -12.49 9.07
CA SER A 102 2.80 -12.96 8.40
C SER A 102 2.31 -12.04 7.28
N GLY A 103 1.36 -12.54 6.48
CA GLY A 103 0.63 -11.73 5.49
C GLY A 103 1.55 -11.04 4.48
N ILE A 104 1.32 -9.73 4.26
CA ILE A 104 2.11 -8.90 3.34
C ILE A 104 3.57 -8.80 3.80
N GLY A 105 3.81 -8.62 5.10
CA GLY A 105 5.14 -8.46 5.66
C GLY A 105 6.03 -9.68 5.43
N ALA A 106 5.52 -10.89 5.71
CA ALA A 106 6.26 -12.13 5.46
C ALA A 106 6.53 -12.36 3.97
N LEU A 107 5.55 -12.08 3.11
CA LEU A 107 5.74 -12.23 1.68
C LEU A 107 6.79 -11.25 1.14
N LEU A 108 6.77 -9.99 1.62
CA LEU A 108 7.78 -8.99 1.27
C LEU A 108 9.17 -9.42 1.75
N ALA A 109 9.30 -9.83 3.01
CA ALA A 109 10.57 -10.26 3.60
C ALA A 109 11.20 -11.42 2.79
N ASN A 110 10.42 -12.46 2.51
CA ASN A 110 10.90 -13.60 1.72
C ASN A 110 11.22 -13.21 0.26
N THR A 111 10.42 -12.34 -0.36
CA THR A 111 10.66 -11.90 -1.75
C THR A 111 11.95 -11.09 -1.87
N LEU A 112 12.23 -10.21 -0.90
CA LEU A 112 13.47 -9.43 -0.85
C LEU A 112 14.69 -10.29 -0.52
N ALA A 113 14.55 -11.26 0.38
CA ALA A 113 15.63 -12.19 0.70
C ALA A 113 16.08 -13.03 -0.50
N VAL A 114 15.15 -13.46 -1.36
CA VAL A 114 15.46 -14.13 -2.64
C VAL A 114 16.22 -13.22 -3.61
N ARG A 115 16.10 -11.89 -3.47
CA ARG A 115 16.90 -10.89 -4.22
C ARG A 115 18.25 -10.60 -3.56
N ASN A 116 18.65 -11.38 -2.55
CA ASN A 116 19.89 -11.20 -1.79
C ASN A 116 19.98 -9.85 -1.05
N VAL A 117 18.83 -9.32 -0.63
CA VAL A 117 18.72 -8.10 0.18
C VAL A 117 18.78 -8.48 1.66
N THR A 118 19.46 -7.68 2.47
CA THR A 118 19.45 -7.83 3.93
C THR A 118 18.11 -7.37 4.48
N VAL A 119 17.38 -8.26 5.15
CA VAL A 119 16.05 -7.96 5.69
C VAL A 119 16.06 -8.12 7.20
N VAL A 120 15.56 -7.10 7.89
CA VAL A 120 15.36 -7.12 9.35
C VAL A 120 13.87 -7.19 9.63
N VAL A 121 13.42 -8.21 10.36
CA VAL A 121 12.01 -8.42 10.72
C VAL A 121 11.79 -8.14 12.19
N LEU A 122 10.91 -7.18 12.48
CA LEU A 122 10.39 -6.92 13.81
C LEU A 122 8.97 -7.48 13.92
N ASP A 123 8.78 -8.49 14.75
CA ASP A 123 7.47 -9.09 15.00
C ASP A 123 7.42 -9.71 16.40
N VAL A 124 6.22 -9.95 16.91
CA VAL A 124 6.00 -10.65 18.20
C VAL A 124 6.16 -12.16 18.04
N ASN A 125 5.95 -12.69 16.83
CA ASN A 125 6.10 -14.10 16.49
C ASN A 125 7.29 -14.31 15.57
N PRO A 126 7.99 -15.46 15.66
CA PRO A 126 9.08 -15.78 14.74
C PRO A 126 8.57 -15.93 13.31
N ILE A 127 9.37 -15.46 12.35
CA ILE A 127 9.14 -15.70 10.93
C ILE A 127 9.53 -17.14 10.58
N VAL A 128 8.69 -17.83 9.81
CA VAL A 128 9.02 -19.15 9.24
C VAL A 128 9.65 -18.92 7.88
N THR A 129 10.97 -19.08 7.77
CA THR A 129 11.73 -18.89 6.53
C THR A 129 12.98 -19.75 6.51
N GLU A 130 13.43 -20.12 5.31
CA GLU A 130 14.71 -20.80 5.07
C GLU A 130 15.81 -19.82 4.63
N ASN A 131 15.48 -18.54 4.46
CA ASN A 131 16.42 -17.54 3.98
C ASN A 131 17.32 -17.03 5.11
N TYR A 132 18.64 -17.15 4.93
CA TYR A 132 19.65 -16.73 5.91
C TYR A 132 19.85 -15.20 5.97
N ASN A 133 19.46 -14.47 4.92
CA ASN A 133 19.54 -13.00 4.85
C ASN A 133 18.42 -12.28 5.63
N ILE A 134 17.60 -13.01 6.38
CA ILE A 134 16.54 -12.46 7.21
C ILE A 134 16.97 -12.56 8.68
N SER A 135 17.20 -11.41 9.30
CA SER A 135 17.43 -11.31 10.74
C SER A 135 16.12 -11.00 11.47
N TYR A 136 15.71 -11.89 12.35
CA TYR A 136 14.48 -11.73 13.14
C TYR A 136 14.80 -11.22 14.54
N TYR A 137 14.08 -10.18 14.96
CA TYR A 137 14.11 -9.67 16.32
C TYR A 137 12.71 -9.70 16.90
N LYS A 138 12.56 -10.33 18.06
CA LYS A 138 11.29 -10.36 18.79
C LYS A 138 11.02 -8.98 19.37
N CYS A 139 10.00 -8.30 18.85
CA CYS A 139 9.67 -6.94 19.27
C CYS A 139 8.15 -6.70 19.18
N ASP A 140 7.53 -6.33 20.30
CA ASP A 140 6.21 -5.71 20.26
C ASP A 140 6.35 -4.22 19.96
N VAL A 141 6.21 -3.89 18.68
CA VAL A 141 6.33 -2.50 18.17
C VAL A 141 5.32 -1.52 18.77
N SER A 142 4.32 -1.99 19.52
CA SER A 142 3.41 -1.10 20.26
C SER A 142 4.04 -0.46 21.50
N LYS A 143 5.18 -0.98 21.97
CA LYS A 143 5.89 -0.50 23.17
C LYS A 143 7.20 0.17 22.78
N TRP A 144 7.38 1.41 23.23
CA TRP A 144 8.58 2.19 22.92
C TRP A 144 9.85 1.51 23.43
N GLU A 145 9.83 0.97 24.65
CA GLU A 145 11.01 0.41 25.32
C GLU A 145 11.55 -0.82 24.59
N GLU A 146 10.66 -1.66 24.04
CA GLU A 146 11.06 -2.81 23.21
C GLU A 146 11.64 -2.36 21.86
N VAL A 147 11.05 -1.34 21.22
CA VAL A 147 11.57 -0.79 19.96
C VAL A 147 12.94 -0.15 20.16
N GLU A 148 13.12 0.62 21.23
CA GLU A 148 14.39 1.29 21.54
C GLU A 148 15.52 0.28 21.79
N ALA A 149 15.25 -0.78 22.56
CA ALA A 149 16.24 -1.82 22.83
C ALA A 149 16.63 -2.57 21.56
N VAL A 150 15.65 -3.04 20.80
CA VAL A 150 15.88 -3.79 19.55
C VAL A 150 16.52 -2.91 18.48
N ALA A 151 16.23 -1.61 18.43
CA ALA A 151 16.88 -0.71 17.49
C ALA A 151 18.38 -0.61 17.71
N LYS A 152 18.85 -0.61 18.98
CA LYS A 152 20.28 -0.63 19.30
C LYS A 152 20.93 -1.92 18.80
N GLU A 153 20.30 -3.06 19.09
CA GLU A 153 20.76 -4.38 18.62
C GLU A 153 20.83 -4.44 17.09
N VAL A 154 19.77 -4.01 16.39
CA VAL A 154 19.73 -3.99 14.92
C VAL A 154 20.84 -3.13 14.32
N ILE A 155 21.08 -1.94 14.89
CA ILE A 155 22.13 -1.02 14.41
C ILE A 155 23.52 -1.61 14.66
N GLU A 156 23.74 -2.28 15.79
CA GLU A 156 25.01 -2.94 16.10
C GLU A 156 25.27 -4.16 15.19
N ASP A 157 24.25 -4.98 14.95
CA ASP A 157 24.37 -6.25 14.23
C ASP A 157 24.36 -6.08 12.70
N VAL A 158 23.57 -5.14 12.18
CA VAL A 158 23.27 -5.01 10.74
C VAL A 158 23.57 -3.60 10.20
N GLY A 159 23.65 -2.60 11.06
CA GLY A 159 23.78 -1.20 10.67
C GLY A 159 22.43 -0.49 10.50
N HIS A 160 22.48 0.77 10.06
CA HIS A 160 21.29 1.58 9.86
C HIS A 160 20.44 1.07 8.69
N PRO A 161 19.13 0.80 8.89
CA PRO A 161 18.24 0.45 7.79
C PRO A 161 18.15 1.56 6.76
N THR A 162 18.23 1.22 5.48
CA THR A 162 18.05 2.15 4.37
C THR A 162 16.59 2.25 3.94
N ILE A 163 15.78 1.22 4.25
CA ILE A 163 14.35 1.19 3.98
C ILE A 163 13.59 0.77 5.24
N ILE A 164 12.56 1.53 5.62
CA ILE A 164 11.65 1.19 6.72
C ILE A 164 10.27 0.91 6.15
N VAL A 165 9.74 -0.28 6.43
CA VAL A 165 8.39 -0.70 6.06
C VAL A 165 7.56 -0.83 7.33
N ASN A 166 6.80 0.22 7.62
CA ASN A 166 5.84 0.23 8.72
C ASN A 166 4.54 -0.45 8.29
N ASN A 167 4.46 -1.75 8.60
CA ASN A 167 3.40 -2.66 8.15
C ASN A 167 2.61 -3.32 9.29
N ALA A 168 3.16 -3.41 10.50
CA ALA A 168 2.47 -4.04 11.64
C ALA A 168 1.08 -3.45 11.86
N GLY A 169 0.10 -4.31 12.13
CA GLY A 169 -1.25 -3.85 12.42
C GLY A 169 -2.20 -4.92 12.93
N VAL A 170 -3.25 -4.46 13.60
CA VAL A 170 -4.34 -5.25 14.18
C VAL A 170 -5.70 -4.66 13.82
N VAL A 171 -6.74 -5.50 13.87
CA VAL A 171 -8.15 -5.13 13.71
C VAL A 171 -8.99 -5.90 14.72
N GLN A 172 -10.02 -5.26 15.29
CA GLN A 172 -10.86 -5.86 16.33
C GLN A 172 -12.20 -6.38 15.78
N GLY A 173 -12.83 -5.65 14.85
CA GLY A 173 -14.09 -6.06 14.22
C GLY A 173 -15.34 -5.96 15.10
N LYS A 174 -15.31 -5.12 16.15
CA LYS A 174 -16.42 -4.94 17.10
C LYS A 174 -17.12 -3.60 16.87
N ARG A 175 -18.39 -3.49 17.30
CA ARG A 175 -19.09 -2.18 17.33
C ARG A 175 -18.41 -1.27 18.35
N ILE A 176 -18.54 0.04 18.18
CA ILE A 176 -17.88 1.01 19.07
C ILE A 176 -18.24 0.83 20.54
N VAL A 177 -19.49 0.46 20.84
CA VAL A 177 -19.97 0.21 22.21
C VAL A 177 -19.51 -1.12 22.79
N ASP A 178 -19.09 -2.06 21.94
CA ASP A 178 -18.63 -3.41 22.31
C ASP A 178 -17.09 -3.49 22.38
N LEU A 179 -16.39 -2.43 21.99
CA LEU A 179 -14.93 -2.33 22.10
C LEU A 179 -14.54 -2.12 23.56
N ALA A 180 -13.68 -2.98 24.09
CA ALA A 180 -13.03 -2.71 25.36
C ALA A 180 -12.02 -1.56 25.20
N VAL A 181 -11.74 -0.85 26.28
CA VAL A 181 -10.70 0.20 26.28
C VAL A 181 -9.34 -0.38 25.85
N SER A 182 -9.05 -1.62 26.25
CA SER A 182 -7.85 -2.35 25.83
C SER A 182 -7.82 -2.62 24.32
N ASP A 183 -8.96 -2.90 23.69
CA ASP A 183 -9.05 -3.15 22.25
C ASP A 183 -8.65 -1.88 21.46
N VAL A 184 -9.21 -0.73 21.88
CA VAL A 184 -8.91 0.57 21.26
C VAL A 184 -7.44 0.94 21.43
N LYS A 185 -6.90 0.77 22.64
CA LYS A 185 -5.47 1.00 22.93
C LYS A 185 -4.59 0.11 22.07
N GLN A 186 -4.86 -1.20 22.03
CA GLN A 186 -4.10 -2.14 21.22
C GLN A 186 -4.09 -1.73 19.73
N THR A 187 -5.23 -1.31 19.19
CA THR A 187 -5.34 -0.83 17.81
C THR A 187 -4.53 0.44 17.58
N LEU A 188 -4.64 1.45 18.44
CA LEU A 188 -3.90 2.72 18.28
C LEU A 188 -2.39 2.54 18.52
N ASP A 189 -2.01 1.80 19.56
CA ASP A 189 -0.61 1.60 19.91
C ASP A 189 0.11 0.79 18.81
N THR A 190 -0.56 -0.23 18.26
CA THR A 190 0.03 -1.08 17.21
C THR A 190 -0.03 -0.45 15.82
N ASN A 191 -1.14 0.19 15.44
CA ASN A 191 -1.31 0.71 14.09
C ASN A 191 -0.78 2.14 13.92
N VAL A 192 -0.64 2.90 15.01
CA VAL A 192 -0.25 4.32 14.96
C VAL A 192 1.03 4.57 15.75
N ALA A 193 1.03 4.30 17.06
CA ALA A 193 2.18 4.64 17.91
C ALA A 193 3.46 3.92 17.46
N SER A 194 3.35 2.66 17.01
CA SER A 194 4.46 1.90 16.44
C SER A 194 5.18 2.59 15.28
N HIS A 195 4.46 3.36 14.45
CA HIS A 195 5.06 4.13 13.37
C HIS A 195 5.90 5.28 13.92
N PHE A 196 5.45 5.94 15.00
CA PHE A 196 6.25 6.96 15.67
C PHE A 196 7.50 6.37 16.33
N TRP A 197 7.38 5.20 16.97
CA TRP A 197 8.50 4.53 17.63
C TRP A 197 9.58 4.09 16.64
N THR A 198 9.17 3.42 15.56
CA THR A 198 10.09 2.99 14.50
C THR A 198 10.76 4.18 13.82
N LEU A 199 10.01 5.23 13.48
CA LEU A 199 10.59 6.45 12.91
C LEU A 199 11.57 7.10 13.90
N LYS A 200 11.17 7.29 15.16
CA LYS A 200 12.04 7.89 16.18
C LYS A 200 13.34 7.11 16.38
N ALA A 201 13.29 5.78 16.28
CA ALA A 201 14.45 4.91 16.47
C ALA A 201 15.39 4.88 15.26
N PHE A 202 14.87 4.82 14.03
CA PHE A 202 15.67 4.54 12.83
C PHE A 202 15.81 5.71 11.86
N LEU A 203 14.91 6.69 11.87
CA LEU A 203 14.95 7.86 11.00
C LEU A 203 16.20 8.74 11.19
N PRO A 204 16.75 8.95 12.41
CA PRO A 204 17.91 9.80 12.58
C PRO A 204 19.11 9.39 11.70
N GLY A 205 19.38 8.10 11.56
CA GLY A 205 20.45 7.60 10.68
C GLY A 205 20.18 7.86 9.20
N MET A 206 18.92 7.74 8.76
CA MET A 206 18.56 8.11 7.38
C MET A 206 18.75 9.61 7.10
N ILE A 207 18.46 10.46 8.10
CA ILE A 207 18.62 11.92 7.98
C ILE A 207 20.11 12.27 7.90
N GLU A 208 20.96 11.64 8.71
CA GLU A 208 22.41 11.81 8.68
C GLU A 208 23.00 11.45 7.31
N GLU A 209 22.60 10.29 6.78
CA GLU A 209 23.02 9.81 5.45
C GLU A 209 22.29 10.51 4.28
N LYS A 210 21.25 11.28 4.58
CA LYS A 210 20.36 11.97 3.62
C LYS A 210 19.78 11.04 2.54
N LYS A 211 19.61 9.76 2.85
CA LYS A 211 19.16 8.74 1.92
C LYS A 211 18.33 7.70 2.66
N GLY A 212 17.22 7.31 2.04
CA GLY A 212 16.41 6.20 2.54
C GLY A 212 15.03 6.15 1.91
N HIS A 213 14.22 5.18 2.33
CA HIS A 213 12.84 5.06 1.88
C HIS A 213 11.93 4.57 3.01
N ILE A 214 10.89 5.33 3.30
CA ILE A 214 9.89 5.00 4.31
C ILE A 214 8.58 4.60 3.63
N ILE A 215 8.11 3.39 3.91
CA ILE A 215 6.82 2.87 3.43
C ILE A 215 5.85 2.80 4.60
N THR A 216 4.76 3.54 4.51
CA THR A 216 3.65 3.53 5.47
C THR A 216 2.50 2.69 4.91
N VAL A 217 2.18 1.56 5.54
CA VAL A 217 1.05 0.71 5.14
C VAL A 217 -0.23 1.14 5.86
N SER A 218 -1.02 1.95 5.18
CA SER A 218 -2.36 2.36 5.63
C SER A 218 -3.44 1.42 5.04
N SER A 219 -4.61 1.96 4.70
CA SER A 219 -5.76 1.28 4.10
C SER A 219 -6.69 2.30 3.46
N ILE A 220 -7.51 1.86 2.53
CA ILE A 220 -8.64 2.66 2.05
C ILE A 220 -9.61 3.05 3.18
N MET A 221 -9.63 2.28 4.27
CA MET A 221 -10.36 2.58 5.50
C MET A 221 -9.77 3.77 6.29
N GLY A 222 -8.64 4.33 5.86
CA GLY A 222 -8.18 5.64 6.35
C GLY A 222 -8.89 6.82 5.70
N LEU A 223 -9.56 6.60 4.56
CA LEU A 223 -10.30 7.63 3.81
C LEU A 223 -11.83 7.47 3.90
N ALA A 224 -12.29 6.30 4.32
CA ALA A 224 -13.72 5.97 4.47
C ALA A 224 -13.95 5.12 5.72
N GLY A 225 -15.19 5.08 6.19
CA GLY A 225 -15.61 4.30 7.35
C GLY A 225 -16.39 3.05 6.96
N ALA A 226 -16.34 2.04 7.83
CA ALA A 226 -17.23 0.88 7.77
C ALA A 226 -17.70 0.52 9.18
N ALA A 227 -18.93 0.02 9.30
CA ALA A 227 -19.44 -0.46 10.57
C ALA A 227 -18.52 -1.55 11.17
N ARG A 228 -18.33 -1.49 12.51
CA ARG A 228 -17.47 -2.39 13.30
C ARG A 228 -15.96 -2.27 13.04
N MET A 229 -15.52 -1.16 12.47
CA MET A 229 -14.10 -0.86 12.23
C MET A 229 -13.70 0.53 12.73
N ALA A 230 -14.45 1.11 13.67
CA ALA A 230 -14.25 2.51 14.06
C ALA A 230 -12.82 2.80 14.57
N ASP A 231 -12.27 1.93 15.41
CA ASP A 231 -10.89 1.97 15.90
C ASP A 231 -9.87 1.80 14.76
N TYR A 232 -10.09 0.82 13.87
CA TYR A 232 -9.23 0.57 12.74
C TYR A 232 -9.23 1.73 11.73
N CYS A 233 -10.39 2.22 11.33
CA CYS A 233 -10.55 3.37 10.43
C CYS A 233 -9.87 4.61 11.01
N ALA A 234 -10.11 4.92 12.29
CA ALA A 234 -9.44 6.03 12.96
C ALA A 234 -7.91 5.87 12.93
N SER A 235 -7.40 4.67 13.21
CA SER A 235 -5.95 4.40 13.19
C SER A 235 -5.34 4.58 11.79
N LYS A 236 -6.00 4.08 10.74
CA LYS A 236 -5.52 4.19 9.36
C LYS A 236 -5.64 5.61 8.81
N ALA A 237 -6.62 6.38 9.27
CA ALA A 237 -6.74 7.81 8.97
C ALA A 237 -5.59 8.62 9.59
N ALA A 238 -5.21 8.31 10.84
CA ALA A 238 -4.08 8.97 11.51
C ALA A 238 -2.77 8.77 10.73
N LEU A 239 -2.56 7.61 10.12
CA LEU A 239 -1.38 7.33 9.29
C LEU A 239 -1.29 8.21 8.03
N LEU A 240 -2.42 8.69 7.50
CA LEU A 240 -2.41 9.60 6.34
C LEU A 240 -1.78 10.94 6.73
N GLY A 241 -2.21 11.50 7.86
CA GLY A 241 -1.68 12.74 8.41
C GLY A 241 -0.22 12.61 8.84
N LEU A 242 0.13 11.52 9.52
CA LEU A 242 1.52 11.21 9.88
C LEU A 242 2.43 11.18 8.65
N HIS A 243 2.01 10.45 7.61
CA HIS A 243 2.82 10.30 6.39
C HIS A 243 3.02 11.63 5.65
N GLU A 244 1.97 12.44 5.55
CA GLU A 244 2.05 13.75 4.91
C GLU A 244 2.93 14.73 5.70
N SER A 245 2.73 14.80 7.03
CA SER A 245 3.53 15.65 7.91
C SER A 245 5.01 15.27 7.87
N LEU A 246 5.32 13.97 7.97
CA LEU A 246 6.69 13.46 7.92
C LEU A 246 7.39 13.87 6.63
N ARG A 247 6.69 13.77 5.49
CA ARG A 247 7.28 14.17 4.21
C ARG A 247 7.63 15.66 4.20
N TYR A 248 6.76 16.53 4.70
CA TYR A 248 7.04 17.96 4.72
C TYR A 248 8.18 18.31 5.68
N GLU A 249 8.33 17.61 6.79
CA GLU A 249 9.47 17.74 7.71
C GLU A 249 10.78 17.33 7.03
N LEU A 250 10.78 16.18 6.32
CA LEU A 250 11.94 15.70 5.56
C LEU A 250 12.35 16.65 4.43
N ASP A 251 11.37 17.16 3.68
CA ASP A 251 11.61 18.03 2.53
C ASP A 251 12.05 19.44 2.97
N ASN A 252 11.44 20.04 4.00
CA ASN A 252 11.63 21.45 4.35
C ASN A 252 12.52 21.70 5.57
N ASP A 253 12.41 20.89 6.62
CA ASP A 253 13.09 21.15 7.89
C ASP A 253 14.46 20.45 7.93
N TYR A 254 14.53 19.18 7.54
CA TYR A 254 15.80 18.44 7.45
C TYR A 254 16.53 18.65 6.11
N ASN A 255 15.85 19.19 5.09
CA ASN A 255 16.41 19.37 3.74
C ASN A 255 16.98 18.06 3.16
N THR A 256 16.18 16.98 3.29
CA THR A 256 16.50 15.61 2.86
C THR A 256 15.46 15.03 1.88
N PRO A 257 15.19 15.70 0.74
CA PRO A 257 14.17 15.24 -0.23
C PRO A 257 14.51 13.89 -0.88
N ALA A 258 15.76 13.41 -0.74
CA ALA A 258 16.20 12.10 -1.18
C ALA A 258 15.71 10.95 -0.26
N ILE A 259 15.24 11.24 0.96
CA ILE A 259 14.51 10.26 1.77
C ILE A 259 13.09 10.14 1.20
N ARG A 260 12.82 9.03 0.53
CA ARG A 260 11.56 8.80 -0.17
C ARG A 260 10.46 8.34 0.77
N THR A 261 9.22 8.70 0.46
CA THR A 261 8.05 8.35 1.27
C THR A 261 6.96 7.72 0.41
N THR A 262 6.62 6.45 0.66
CA THR A 262 5.51 5.76 0.00
C THR A 262 4.37 5.49 0.97
N LEU A 263 3.18 5.99 0.65
CA LEU A 263 1.95 5.67 1.37
C LEU A 263 1.18 4.62 0.59
N LEU A 264 0.96 3.46 1.20
CA LEU A 264 0.20 2.37 0.60
C LEU A 264 -1.21 2.35 1.21
N CYS A 265 -2.23 2.50 0.36
CA CYS A 265 -3.64 2.49 0.74
C CYS A 265 -4.38 1.37 -0.02
N PRO A 266 -4.23 0.10 0.40
CA PRO A 266 -4.89 -1.00 -0.25
C PRO A 266 -6.37 -1.09 0.15
N GLY A 267 -7.17 -1.67 -0.74
CA GLY A 267 -8.50 -2.20 -0.44
C GLY A 267 -8.41 -3.50 0.38
N HIS A 268 -9.36 -4.40 0.18
CA HIS A 268 -9.32 -5.71 0.82
C HIS A 268 -8.16 -6.55 0.26
N VAL A 269 -7.29 -7.07 1.14
CA VAL A 269 -6.16 -7.95 0.77
C VAL A 269 -6.36 -9.30 1.44
N MET A 270 -6.24 -10.37 0.65
CA MET A 270 -6.42 -11.76 1.09
C MET A 270 -5.27 -12.21 2.01
N THR A 271 -5.33 -11.81 3.27
CA THR A 271 -4.32 -12.10 4.30
C THR A 271 -4.98 -12.69 5.55
N PRO A 272 -4.22 -13.34 6.45
CA PRO A 272 -4.77 -13.83 7.71
C PRO A 272 -5.52 -12.77 8.54
N LEU A 273 -5.10 -11.50 8.47
CA LEU A 273 -5.71 -10.38 9.21
C LEU A 273 -7.21 -10.19 8.87
N PHE A 274 -7.61 -10.49 7.64
CA PHE A 274 -8.98 -10.33 7.14
C PHE A 274 -9.58 -11.67 6.66
N SER A 275 -9.07 -12.80 7.14
CA SER A 275 -9.48 -14.15 6.72
C SER A 275 -10.98 -14.45 6.93
N HIS A 276 -11.61 -13.86 7.94
CA HIS A 276 -13.03 -14.05 8.26
C HIS A 276 -13.95 -12.93 7.75
N VAL A 277 -13.45 -12.06 6.87
CA VAL A 277 -14.29 -11.03 6.23
C VAL A 277 -15.20 -11.68 5.18
N LYS A 278 -16.47 -11.30 5.18
CA LYS A 278 -17.44 -11.75 4.17
C LYS A 278 -17.76 -10.62 3.20
N LEU A 279 -17.32 -10.75 1.96
CA LEU A 279 -17.67 -9.83 0.89
C LEU A 279 -18.78 -10.41 0.00
N PRO A 280 -19.60 -9.56 -0.65
CA PRO A 280 -20.57 -10.01 -1.64
C PRO A 280 -19.95 -10.91 -2.71
N GLU A 281 -20.59 -12.04 -3.00
CA GLU A 281 -20.07 -13.01 -3.97
C GLU A 281 -20.48 -12.73 -5.42
N SER A 282 -21.31 -11.71 -5.64
CA SER A 282 -21.83 -11.38 -6.96
C SER A 282 -20.71 -11.02 -7.94
N TRP A 283 -20.82 -11.53 -9.17
CA TRP A 283 -19.80 -11.34 -10.21
C TRP A 283 -19.47 -9.86 -10.46
N TRP A 284 -20.48 -8.99 -10.53
CA TRP A 284 -20.28 -7.56 -10.74
C TRP A 284 -19.54 -6.89 -9.59
N TYR A 285 -19.73 -7.35 -8.35
CA TYR A 285 -19.03 -6.83 -7.19
C TYR A 285 -17.57 -7.24 -7.22
N LYS A 286 -17.29 -8.52 -7.49
CA LYS A 286 -15.91 -9.03 -7.66
C LYS A 286 -15.17 -8.33 -8.80
N PHE A 287 -15.88 -7.98 -9.88
CA PHE A 287 -15.30 -7.25 -11.01
C PHE A 287 -14.92 -5.81 -10.65
N ILE A 288 -15.81 -5.06 -9.97
CA ILE A 288 -15.60 -3.63 -9.65
C ILE A 288 -14.73 -3.43 -8.40
N VAL A 289 -14.89 -4.29 -7.40
CA VAL A 289 -14.24 -4.25 -6.09
C VAL A 289 -13.48 -5.56 -5.87
N PRO A 290 -12.46 -5.86 -6.69
CA PRO A 290 -11.70 -7.10 -6.57
C PRO A 290 -10.92 -7.12 -5.25
N SER A 291 -10.78 -8.32 -4.67
CA SER A 291 -9.86 -8.52 -3.55
C SER A 291 -8.44 -8.68 -4.07
N LEU A 292 -7.49 -8.01 -3.41
CA LEU A 292 -6.08 -8.07 -3.81
C LEU A 292 -5.41 -9.34 -3.29
N ALA A 293 -4.61 -9.96 -4.16
CA ALA A 293 -3.65 -10.94 -3.72
C ALA A 293 -2.47 -10.25 -3.02
N PRO A 294 -1.91 -10.82 -1.93
CA PRO A 294 -0.77 -10.21 -1.23
C PRO A 294 0.44 -9.95 -2.13
N HIS A 295 0.67 -10.77 -3.14
CA HIS A 295 1.81 -10.63 -4.05
C HIS A 295 1.71 -9.39 -4.95
N ASP A 296 0.50 -8.95 -5.32
CA ASP A 296 0.31 -7.72 -6.09
C ASP A 296 0.69 -6.49 -5.26
N VAL A 297 0.32 -6.51 -3.97
CA VAL A 297 0.69 -5.46 -3.01
C VAL A 297 2.21 -5.42 -2.84
N VAL A 298 2.84 -6.56 -2.59
CA VAL A 298 4.30 -6.68 -2.48
C VAL A 298 5.01 -6.21 -3.75
N LYS A 299 4.50 -6.58 -4.93
CA LYS A 299 5.02 -6.11 -6.21
C LYS A 299 4.95 -4.59 -6.35
N ALA A 300 3.84 -3.97 -5.93
CA ALA A 300 3.69 -2.52 -5.94
C ALA A 300 4.65 -1.83 -4.96
N MET A 301 4.88 -2.42 -3.77
CA MET A 301 5.86 -1.92 -2.80
C MET A 301 7.28 -1.99 -3.35
N ILE A 302 7.68 -3.13 -3.91
CA ILE A 302 9.00 -3.32 -4.52
C ILE A 302 9.19 -2.38 -5.70
N ALA A 303 8.20 -2.21 -6.56
CA ALA A 303 8.27 -1.25 -7.67
C ALA A 303 8.46 0.20 -7.16
N ALA A 304 7.80 0.58 -6.07
CA ALA A 304 8.00 1.90 -5.47
C ALA A 304 9.45 2.10 -4.97
N MET A 305 10.03 1.06 -4.34
CA MET A 305 11.43 1.05 -3.90
C MET A 305 12.41 1.09 -5.09
N ASP A 306 12.18 0.25 -6.11
CA ASP A 306 12.97 0.18 -7.34
C ASP A 306 13.01 1.53 -8.08
N GLU A 307 11.87 2.21 -8.15
CA GLU A 307 11.73 3.51 -8.82
C GLU A 307 12.28 4.68 -7.97
N GLN A 308 12.55 4.46 -6.67
CA GLN A 308 13.00 5.48 -5.71
C GLN A 308 12.13 6.75 -5.73
N GLU A 309 10.80 6.57 -5.75
CA GLU A 309 9.86 7.68 -5.81
C GLU A 309 8.95 7.74 -4.59
N SER A 310 8.87 8.92 -3.99
CA SER A 310 7.80 9.31 -3.09
C SER A 310 6.46 9.30 -3.83
N ARG A 311 5.52 8.48 -3.37
CA ARG A 311 4.21 8.29 -4.03
C ARG A 311 3.14 7.82 -3.06
N THR A 312 1.89 7.96 -3.47
CA THR A 312 0.76 7.32 -2.79
C THR A 312 0.15 6.27 -3.71
N ILE A 313 0.09 5.03 -3.24
CA ILE A 313 -0.39 3.87 -4.00
C ILE A 313 -1.78 3.52 -3.52
N PHE A 314 -2.74 3.64 -4.43
CA PHE A 314 -4.13 3.22 -4.26
C PHE A 314 -4.36 2.00 -5.14
N MET A 315 -4.74 0.87 -4.53
CA MET A 315 -5.03 -0.37 -5.22
C MET A 315 -6.14 -1.13 -4.49
N PRO A 316 -7.07 -1.80 -5.19
CA PRO A 316 -7.29 -1.80 -6.63
C PRO A 316 -7.82 -0.45 -7.17
N PHE A 317 -8.04 -0.33 -8.47
CA PHE A 317 -8.36 0.92 -9.17
C PHE A 317 -9.51 1.71 -8.53
N TYR A 318 -10.56 1.01 -8.06
CA TYR A 318 -11.72 1.66 -7.43
C TYR A 318 -11.33 2.54 -6.23
N THR A 319 -10.27 2.18 -5.50
CA THR A 319 -9.79 2.91 -4.31
C THR A 319 -9.36 4.34 -4.64
N GLN A 320 -8.97 4.62 -5.89
CA GLN A 320 -8.61 5.96 -6.32
C GLN A 320 -9.77 6.96 -6.19
N PHE A 321 -11.02 6.47 -6.34
CA PHE A 321 -12.24 7.26 -6.27
C PHE A 321 -12.76 7.46 -4.85
N VAL A 322 -12.31 6.66 -3.87
CA VAL A 322 -12.75 6.82 -2.47
C VAL A 322 -12.35 8.19 -1.93
N ARG A 323 -11.23 8.75 -2.39
CA ARG A 323 -10.86 10.15 -2.09
C ARG A 323 -11.95 11.16 -2.45
N LEU A 324 -12.68 10.92 -3.53
CA LEU A 324 -13.75 11.81 -3.99
C LEU A 324 -14.98 11.74 -3.08
N THR A 325 -15.18 10.66 -2.34
CA THR A 325 -16.28 10.55 -1.37
C THR A 325 -16.19 11.64 -0.30
N GLY A 326 -14.98 12.15 -0.04
CA GLY A 326 -14.67 13.31 0.80
C GLY A 326 -15.48 14.57 0.47
N VAL A 327 -15.65 14.82 -0.83
CA VAL A 327 -16.24 16.07 -1.37
C VAL A 327 -17.64 15.89 -1.94
N MET A 328 -18.18 14.66 -1.91
CA MET A 328 -19.54 14.37 -2.38
C MET A 328 -20.60 14.89 -1.39
N PRO A 329 -21.78 15.30 -1.88
CA PRO A 329 -22.95 15.51 -1.03
C PRO A 329 -23.26 14.26 -0.19
N SER A 330 -23.82 14.45 1.01
CA SER A 330 -24.10 13.36 1.95
C SER A 330 -24.91 12.21 1.35
N TRP A 331 -25.98 12.52 0.61
CA TRP A 331 -26.82 11.51 -0.04
C TRP A 331 -26.03 10.63 -1.02
N ALA A 332 -25.07 11.19 -1.76
CA ALA A 332 -24.28 10.46 -2.74
C ALA A 332 -23.23 9.59 -2.03
N ARG A 333 -22.64 10.10 -0.94
CA ARG A 333 -21.75 9.29 -0.08
C ARG A 333 -22.50 8.11 0.53
N ASP A 334 -23.68 8.34 1.09
CA ASP A 334 -24.49 7.29 1.73
C ASP A 334 -24.96 6.25 0.71
N PHE A 335 -25.30 6.68 -0.51
CA PHE A 335 -25.61 5.79 -1.62
C PHE A 335 -24.40 4.92 -2.03
N CYS A 336 -23.21 5.52 -2.17
CA CYS A 336 -21.97 4.78 -2.42
C CYS A 336 -21.66 3.78 -1.29
N GLN A 337 -21.83 4.19 -0.03
CA GLN A 337 -21.65 3.31 1.13
C GLN A 337 -22.61 2.12 1.07
N TRP A 338 -23.89 2.39 0.80
CA TRP A 338 -24.91 1.35 0.68
C TRP A 338 -24.61 0.35 -0.45
N ILE A 339 -24.18 0.82 -1.63
CA ILE A 339 -23.78 -0.06 -2.73
C ILE A 339 -22.53 -0.87 -2.40
N SER A 340 -21.58 -0.30 -1.66
CA SER A 340 -20.31 -0.96 -1.34
C SER A 340 -20.46 -2.19 -0.45
N GLN A 341 -21.59 -2.29 0.29
CA GLN A 341 -21.87 -3.32 1.29
C GLN A 341 -20.79 -3.43 2.39
N ALA A 342 -19.91 -2.44 2.52
CA ALA A 342 -18.78 -2.47 3.45
C ALA A 342 -19.24 -2.58 4.92
N ASP A 343 -20.40 -2.00 5.26
CA ASP A 343 -20.96 -2.04 6.61
C ASP A 343 -21.35 -3.45 7.08
N TYR A 344 -21.43 -4.41 6.16
CA TYR A 344 -21.82 -5.78 6.46
C TYR A 344 -20.64 -6.75 6.46
N ALA A 345 -19.49 -6.32 5.94
CA ALA A 345 -18.32 -7.17 5.74
C ALA A 345 -17.75 -7.75 7.06
N MET A 346 -17.91 -7.01 8.16
CA MET A 346 -17.41 -7.37 9.49
C MET A 346 -18.49 -7.99 10.40
N ARG A 347 -19.66 -8.38 9.87
CA ARG A 347 -20.78 -8.85 10.71
C ARG A 347 -20.50 -10.16 11.45
N ASP A 348 -19.76 -11.06 10.81
CA ASP A 348 -19.40 -12.36 11.37
C ASP A 348 -17.89 -12.47 11.54
N PHE A 349 -17.18 -11.34 11.54
CA PHE A 349 -15.73 -11.33 11.64
C PHE A 349 -15.30 -11.82 13.01
N ILE A 350 -14.40 -12.80 13.01
CA ILE A 350 -13.71 -13.29 14.18
C ILE A 350 -12.26 -12.81 14.05
N LYS A 351 -11.76 -12.11 15.07
CA LYS A 351 -10.36 -11.70 15.09
C LYS A 351 -9.47 -12.94 15.21
N VAL A 352 -8.42 -13.02 14.40
CA VAL A 352 -7.34 -13.99 14.60
C VAL A 352 -6.55 -13.58 15.86
N THR A 353 -6.73 -14.32 16.95
CA THR A 353 -6.10 -14.05 18.27
C THR A 353 -4.86 -14.90 18.52
N GLY A 354 -4.21 -14.74 19.67
CA GLY A 354 -3.10 -15.59 20.13
C GLY A 354 -1.77 -15.29 19.44
N ARG A 355 -1.66 -14.12 18.79
CA ARG A 355 -0.37 -13.62 18.28
C ARG A 355 0.44 -12.93 19.36
N ARG A 356 -0.22 -12.41 20.39
CA ARG A 356 0.40 -11.82 21.57
C ARG A 356 -0.02 -12.55 22.82
N ALA A 357 0.79 -12.43 23.88
CA ALA A 357 0.54 -13.09 25.15
C ALA A 357 -0.68 -12.52 25.91
N ASP A 358 -1.05 -11.27 25.64
CA ASP A 358 -2.23 -10.58 26.19
C ASP A 358 -3.53 -10.92 25.46
N GLU A 359 -3.45 -11.62 24.33
CA GLU A 359 -4.63 -12.08 23.60
C GLU A 359 -5.08 -13.47 24.06
N PRO A 360 -6.39 -13.76 24.04
CA PRO A 360 -6.86 -15.12 24.22
C PRO A 360 -6.21 -16.03 23.16
N ALA A 361 -5.94 -17.29 23.54
CA ALA A 361 -5.25 -18.26 22.69
C ALA A 361 -5.87 -18.32 21.27
N LEU A 362 -5.04 -18.67 20.27
CA LEU A 362 -5.46 -18.84 18.88
C LEU A 362 -6.75 -19.66 18.85
N THR A 363 -7.83 -19.07 18.32
CA THR A 363 -9.03 -19.81 17.96
C THR A 363 -8.62 -20.87 16.94
N LYS A 364 -8.52 -22.13 17.38
CA LYS A 364 -8.32 -23.27 16.48
C LYS A 364 -9.62 -23.44 15.70
N GLU A 365 -9.57 -23.16 14.40
CA GLU A 365 -10.57 -23.66 13.44
C GLU A 365 -10.35 -25.14 13.16
#